data_AF-A0A345XW59-F1
#
_entry.id   AF-A0A345XW59-F1
#
_cell.length_a   1.000
_cell.length_b   1.000
_cell.length_c   1.000
_cell.angle_alpha   90.00
_cell.angle_beta   90.00
_cell.angle_gamma   90.00
#
_symmetry.space_group_name_H-M   'P 1'
#
loop_
_entity.id
_entity.type
_entity.pdbx_description
1 polymer ?
#
loop_
_entity_poly.entity_id
_entity_poly.type
_entity_poly.pdbx_seq_one_letter_code
_entity_poly.pdbx_strand_id
1 'polypeptide(L)'
;MPEPIARAHSIAAALATSGLEPRVIRQRDSLRVEVDAPESLSRSGWSAVLAALRRGDDFGHEATAQGAVLWSLVRAEPSLPDSDLGEGHPEEGSNGTH
;
A
#
# COMPACT_ATOMS: atom_id res chain seq x y z
N MET A 1 -3.40 14.00 -3.53
CA MET A 1 -2.63 12.73 -3.57
C MET A 1 -3.52 11.67 -4.20
N PRO A 2 -3.04 10.91 -5.19
CA PRO A 2 -3.84 9.85 -5.80
C PRO A 2 -4.19 8.78 -4.76
N GLU A 3 -5.39 8.20 -4.89
CA GLU A 3 -5.87 7.14 -4.01
C GLU A 3 -4.83 6.00 -3.93
N PRO A 4 -4.61 5.39 -2.75
CA PRO A 4 -3.58 4.36 -2.56
C PRO A 4 -3.63 3.25 -3.61
N ILE A 5 -4.84 2.82 -3.99
CA ILE A 5 -5.08 1.83 -5.04
C ILE A 5 -4.58 2.32 -6.40
N ALA A 6 -4.90 3.55 -6.80
CA ALA A 6 -4.43 4.13 -8.06
C ALA A 6 -2.90 4.25 -8.10
N ARG A 7 -2.26 4.59 -6.97
CA ARG A 7 -0.78 4.58 -6.85
C ARG A 7 -0.20 3.18 -7.06
N ALA A 8 -0.75 2.17 -6.37
CA ALA A 8 -0.29 0.79 -6.50
C ALA A 8 -0.43 0.27 -7.95
N HIS A 9 -1.55 0.55 -8.62
CA HIS A 9 -1.75 0.20 -10.03
C HIS A 9 -0.80 0.94 -10.97
N SER A 10 -0.48 2.21 -10.70
CA SER A 10 0.51 2.98 -11.48
C SER A 10 1.92 2.37 -11.37
N ILE A 11 2.30 1.90 -10.18
CA ILE A 11 3.57 1.20 -9.95
C ILE A 11 3.57 -0.12 -10.73
N ALA A 12 2.51 -0.92 -10.62
CA ALA A 12 2.37 -2.17 -11.37
C ALA A 12 2.44 -1.94 -12.88
N ALA A 13 1.74 -0.95 -13.43
CA ALA A 13 1.80 -0.64 -14.86
C ALA A 13 3.21 -0.26 -15.34
N ALA A 14 3.97 0.48 -14.51
CA ALA A 14 5.35 0.85 -14.84
C ALA A 14 6.30 -0.36 -14.83
N LEU A 15 6.13 -1.28 -13.87
CA LEU A 15 6.88 -2.54 -13.83
C LEU A 15 6.54 -3.44 -15.02
N ALA A 16 5.25 -3.53 -15.39
CA ALA A 16 4.80 -4.31 -16.54
C ALA A 16 5.37 -3.80 -17.87
N THR A 17 5.56 -2.49 -18.01
CA THR A 17 6.23 -1.89 -19.18
C THR A 17 7.69 -2.36 -19.33
N SER A 18 8.31 -2.81 -18.24
CA SER A 18 9.66 -3.38 -18.24
C SER A 18 9.67 -4.89 -18.56
N GLY A 19 8.53 -5.47 -18.94
CA GLY A 19 8.38 -6.89 -19.24
C GLY A 19 8.25 -7.79 -18.01
N LEU A 20 7.91 -7.22 -16.86
CA LEU A 20 7.73 -7.97 -15.61
C LEU A 20 6.25 -8.24 -15.33
N GLU A 21 5.97 -9.21 -14.47
CA GLU A 21 4.61 -9.56 -14.05
C GLU A 21 4.36 -9.17 -12.58
N PRO A 22 4.07 -7.88 -12.29
CA PRO A 22 3.85 -7.44 -10.93
C PRO A 22 2.50 -7.89 -10.38
N ARG A 23 2.46 -8.18 -9.09
CA ARG A 23 1.29 -8.61 -8.33
C ARG A 23 0.96 -7.54 -7.29
N VAL A 24 -0.30 -7.11 -7.26
CA VAL A 24 -0.79 -6.17 -6.24
C VAL A 24 -1.50 -6.96 -5.16
N ILE A 25 -0.97 -6.92 -3.94
CA ILE A 25 -1.48 -7.61 -2.77
C ILE A 25 -2.04 -6.55 -1.81
N ARG A 26 -3.32 -6.68 -1.47
CA ARG A 26 -3.96 -5.81 -0.48
C ARG A 26 -3.68 -6.36 0.92
N GLN A 27 -3.16 -5.50 1.79
CA GLN A 27 -3.01 -5.74 3.22
C GLN A 27 -4.01 -4.87 3.99
N ARG A 28 -4.02 -5.00 5.33
CA ARG A 28 -4.98 -4.29 6.22
C ARG A 28 -4.92 -2.77 6.03
N ASP A 29 -3.71 -2.20 6.05
CA ASP A 29 -3.47 -0.76 6.05
C ASP A 29 -2.52 -0.33 4.90
N SER A 30 -2.30 -1.20 3.92
CA SER A 30 -1.38 -0.95 2.83
C SER A 30 -1.68 -1.81 1.60
N LEU A 31 -1.09 -1.44 0.48
CA LEU A 31 -1.02 -2.23 -0.74
C LEU A 31 0.45 -2.54 -1.00
N ARG A 32 0.79 -3.81 -1.16
CA ARG A 32 2.14 -4.26 -1.51
C ARG A 32 2.14 -4.66 -2.98
N VAL A 33 2.97 -4.02 -3.78
CA VAL A 33 3.22 -4.36 -5.18
C VAL A 33 4.51 -5.16 -5.21
N GLU A 34 4.45 -6.40 -5.67
CA GLU A 34 5.59 -7.32 -5.68
C GLU A 34 5.86 -7.81 -7.08
N VAL A 35 7.11 -8.14 -7.38
CA VAL A 35 7.49 -8.74 -8.65
C VAL A 35 8.73 -9.59 -8.47
N ASP A 36 8.76 -10.74 -9.14
CA ASP A 36 9.96 -11.58 -9.16
C ASP A 36 11.13 -10.80 -9.77
N ALA A 37 12.28 -10.84 -9.10
CA ALA A 37 13.49 -10.18 -9.55
C ALA A 37 13.96 -10.88 -10.83
N PRO A 38 14.08 -10.16 -11.95
CA PRO A 38 14.51 -10.75 -13.20
C PRO A 38 15.98 -11.15 -13.10
N GLU A 39 16.30 -12.38 -13.54
CA GLU A 39 17.67 -12.90 -13.56
C GLU A 39 18.57 -12.11 -14.53
N SER A 40 17.99 -11.52 -15.58
CA SER A 40 18.70 -10.68 -16.52
C SER A 40 17.85 -9.48 -16.94
N LEU A 41 18.34 -8.29 -16.60
CA LEU A 41 17.84 -7.01 -17.07
C LEU A 41 19.00 -6.14 -17.51
N SER A 42 18.79 -5.32 -18.54
CA SER A 42 19.74 -4.27 -18.88
C SER A 42 19.82 -3.23 -17.76
N ARG A 43 20.92 -2.48 -17.69
CA ARG A 43 21.10 -1.40 -16.70
C ARG A 43 19.97 -0.36 -16.76
N SER A 44 19.49 -0.05 -17.96
CA SER A 44 18.35 0.86 -18.16
C SER A 44 17.05 0.26 -17.64
N GLY A 45 16.81 -1.03 -17.86
CA GLY A 45 15.67 -1.75 -17.29
C GLY A 45 15.69 -1.76 -15.77
N TRP A 46 16.84 -2.07 -15.16
CA TRP A 46 17.02 -1.99 -13.70
C TRP A 46 16.74 -0.59 -13.15
N SER A 47 17.19 0.45 -13.85
CA SER A 47 16.93 1.83 -13.45
C SER A 47 15.43 2.18 -13.52
N ALA A 48 14.71 1.69 -14.54
CA ALA A 48 13.27 1.87 -14.67
C ALA A 48 12.49 1.14 -13.56
N VAL A 49 12.88 -0.09 -13.23
CA VAL A 49 12.31 -0.87 -12.11
C VAL A 49 12.48 -0.13 -10.79
N LEU A 50 13.70 0.30 -10.47
CA LEU A 50 13.97 1.05 -9.24
C LEU A 50 13.21 2.38 -9.20
N ALA A 51 13.07 3.06 -10.34
CA ALA A 51 12.29 4.29 -10.44
C ALA A 51 10.78 4.05 -10.24
N ALA A 52 10.26 2.88 -10.61
CA ALA A 52 8.87 2.49 -10.34
C ALA A 52 8.66 2.18 -8.85
N LEU A 53 9.53 1.38 -8.24
CA LEU A 53 9.45 1.01 -6.82
C LEU A 53 9.56 2.23 -5.89
N ARG A 54 10.40 3.21 -6.24
CA ARG A 54 10.55 4.48 -5.49
C ARG A 54 9.29 5.34 -5.40
N ARG A 55 8.24 5.03 -6.19
CA ARG A 55 6.95 5.75 -6.12
C ARG A 55 6.10 5.27 -4.94
N GLY A 56 6.43 4.11 -4.37
CA GLY A 56 5.86 3.65 -3.12
C GLY A 56 6.33 4.48 -1.93
N ASP A 57 5.68 4.25 -0.80
CA ASP A 57 6.03 4.85 0.47
C ASP A 57 7.25 4.14 1.11
N ASP A 58 7.43 2.84 0.82
CA ASP A 58 8.60 2.03 1.15
C ASP A 58 8.87 1.03 0.03
N PHE A 59 10.10 0.58 -0.14
CA PHE A 59 10.45 -0.45 -1.12
C PHE A 59 11.68 -1.25 -0.69
N GLY A 60 11.81 -2.46 -1.21
CA GLY A 60 12.92 -3.34 -0.87
C GLY A 60 13.03 -4.57 -1.75
N HIS A 61 13.90 -5.47 -1.34
CA HIS A 61 14.01 -6.81 -1.91
C HIS A 61 13.92 -7.84 -0.78
N GLU A 62 13.44 -9.02 -1.12
CA GLU A 62 13.33 -10.16 -0.22
C GLU A 62 13.89 -11.38 -0.94
N ALA A 63 14.87 -12.06 -0.34
CA ALA A 63 15.37 -13.31 -0.89
C ALA A 63 14.42 -14.45 -0.52
N THR A 64 14.00 -15.23 -1.50
CA THR A 64 13.14 -16.40 -1.33
C THR A 64 13.90 -17.65 -1.73
N ALA A 65 13.36 -18.83 -1.43
CA ALA A 65 13.97 -20.09 -1.88
C ALA A 65 13.96 -20.24 -3.41
N GLN A 66 13.11 -19.47 -4.11
CA GLN A 66 12.92 -19.49 -5.56
C GLN A 66 13.67 -18.36 -6.29
N GLY A 67 14.33 -17.46 -5.56
CA GLY A 67 15.05 -16.32 -6.16
C GLY A 67 15.02 -15.09 -5.26
N ALA A 68 14.72 -13.94 -5.84
CA ALA A 68 14.49 -12.71 -5.09
C ALA A 68 13.19 -12.07 -5.56
N VAL A 69 12.47 -11.43 -4.65
CA VAL A 69 11.26 -10.66 -4.94
C VAL A 69 11.55 -9.20 -4.64
N LEU A 70 11.26 -8.32 -5.59
CA LEU A 70 11.29 -6.88 -5.40
C LEU A 70 9.90 -6.41 -5.00
N TRP A 71 9.82 -5.51 -4.03
CA TRP A 71 8.54 -5.05 -3.53
C TRP A 71 8.52 -3.54 -3.28
N SER A 72 7.33 -2.97 -3.40
CA SER A 72 6.99 -1.58 -3.11
C SER A 72 5.71 -1.56 -2.29
N LEU A 73 5.73 -0.90 -1.14
CA LEU A 73 4.60 -0.69 -0.26
C LEU A 73 3.96 0.66 -0.51
N VAL A 74 2.64 0.71 -0.54
CA VAL A 74 1.85 1.94 -0.58
C VAL A 74 0.96 1.92 0.65
N ARG A 75 1.16 2.85 1.59
CA ARG A 75 0.32 2.98 2.78
C ARG A 75 -1.06 3.49 2.36
N ALA A 76 -2.09 2.82 2.85
CA ALA A 76 -3.42 3.39 2.89
C ALA A 76 -3.51 4.21 4.18
N GLU A 77 -4.10 5.41 4.11
CA GLU A 77 -4.48 6.10 5.34
C GLU A 77 -5.37 5.13 6.14
N PRO A 78 -5.11 4.89 7.43
CA PRO A 78 -6.04 4.14 8.24
C PRO A 78 -7.36 4.91 8.18
N SER A 79 -8.39 4.32 7.56
CA SER A 79 -9.74 4.77 7.81
C SER A 79 -9.94 4.59 9.31
N LEU A 80 -9.90 5.71 10.05
CA LEU A 80 -10.20 5.71 11.48
C LEU A 80 -11.43 4.82 11.66
N PRO A 81 -11.40 3.82 12.57
CA PRO A 81 -12.62 3.08 12.86
C PRO A 81 -13.65 4.13 13.22
N ASP A 82 -14.81 4.05 12.57
CA ASP A 82 -15.97 4.89 12.83
C ASP A 82 -16.11 4.95 14.35
N SER A 83 -15.64 6.04 14.94
CA SER A 83 -15.71 6.23 16.37
C SER A 83 -17.13 6.70 16.58
N ASP A 84 -18.03 5.71 16.52
CA ASP A 84 -19.43 5.84 16.88
C ASP A 84 -19.45 6.59 18.20
N LEU A 85 -19.95 7.82 18.10
CA LEU A 85 -20.13 8.73 19.19
C LEU A 85 -20.97 8.02 20.25
N GLY A 86 -20.30 7.49 21.27
CA GLY A 86 -20.94 7.20 22.54
C GLY A 86 -21.35 8.51 23.20
N GLU A 87 -22.38 9.17 22.66
CA GLU A 87 -23.18 10.15 23.39
C GLU A 87 -23.96 9.42 24.48
N GLY A 88 -23.25 9.07 25.55
CA GLY A 88 -23.86 8.85 26.85
C GLY A 88 -24.30 10.21 27.38
N HIS A 89 -25.52 10.62 27.06
CA HIS A 89 -26.21 11.67 27.79
C HIS A 89 -26.89 11.02 29.01
N PRO A 90 -26.37 11.11 30.25
CA PRO A 90 -27.23 10.94 31.40
C PRO A 90 -28.07 12.21 31.49
N GLU A 91 -29.33 12.10 31.09
CA GLU A 91 -30.37 13.09 31.35
C GLU A 91 -30.39 13.41 32.85
N GLU A 92 -29.89 14.61 33.18
CA GLU A 92 -29.83 15.12 34.55
C GLU A 92 -31.24 15.19 35.15
N GLY A 93 -31.31 14.85 36.43
CA GLY A 93 -32.54 14.63 37.17
C GLY A 93 -33.51 15.80 37.08
N SER A 94 -34.74 15.51 36.62
CA SER A 94 -35.89 16.37 36.84
C SER A 94 -36.30 16.36 38.31
N ASN A 95 -35.78 17.36 39.01
CA ASN A 95 -36.52 18.38 39.76
C ASN A 95 -37.61 17.93 40.76
N GLY A 96 -37.31 18.10 42.05
CA GLY A 96 -38.34 18.37 43.07
C GLY A 96 -38.74 19.85 43.07
N THR A 97 -39.91 20.14 43.67
CA THR A 97 -40.57 21.45 43.98
C THR A 97 -41.96 21.47 43.31
N HIS A 98 -43.11 21.62 43.97
CA HIS A 98 -43.51 22.13 45.29
C HIS A 98 -44.81 21.40 45.69
#